data_AF-A0A9D4L945-F1
#
_entry.id   AF-A0A9D4L945-F1
#
_cell.length_a   1.000
_cell.length_b   1.000
_cell.length_c   1.000
_cell.angle_alpha   90.00
_cell.angle_beta   90.00
_cell.angle_gamma   90.00
#
_symmetry.space_group_name_H-M   'P 1'
#
loop_
_entity.id
_entity.type
_entity.pdbx_description
1 polymer ?
#
loop_
_entity_poly.entity_id
_entity_poly.type
_entity_poly.pdbx_seq_one_letter_code
_entity_poly.pdbx_strand_id
1 'polypeptide(L)' 'MWRADGDINGGGLIAYLRSDIAGERKPQLEFDEIESIFVEVNFDECRWLILGTYKPPSMSNQKFQEKFDYTLEKAFYK' A
#
# COMPACT_ATOMS: atom_id res chain seq x y z
N MET A 1 2.72 11.60 6.94
CA MET A 1 3.50 11.09 5.78
C MET A 1 4.03 9.73 6.17
N TRP A 2 3.86 8.73 5.31
CA TRP A 2 4.33 7.36 5.53
C TRP A 2 5.23 6.91 4.38
N ARG A 3 6.22 6.09 4.68
CA ARG A 3 7.09 5.41 3.71
C ARG A 3 6.97 3.91 3.92
N ALA A 4 6.91 3.15 2.82
CA ALA A 4 6.84 1.69 2.87
C ALA A 4 8.15 1.14 3.47
N ASP A 5 9.28 1.59 2.91
CA ASP A 5 10.62 1.34 3.42
C ASP A 5 11.28 2.59 4.01
N GLY A 6 11.87 2.38 5.20
CA GLY A 6 12.59 3.38 5.98
C GLY A 6 14.12 3.18 5.99
N ASP A 7 14.64 2.18 5.27
CA ASP A 7 16.07 1.91 5.19
C ASP A 7 16.77 2.64 4.02
N ILE A 8 18.10 2.60 4.05
CA ILE A 8 18.99 3.38 3.16
C ILE A 8 18.94 2.94 1.69
N ASN A 9 18.20 1.88 1.35
CA ASN A 9 18.18 1.30 0.01
C ASN A 9 17.00 1.75 -0.85
N GLY A 10 16.17 2.65 -0.32
CA GLY A 10 15.20 3.42 -1.09
C GLY A 10 13.84 2.75 -1.23
N GLY A 11 12.87 3.18 -0.42
CA GLY A 11 11.46 2.91 -0.66
C GLY A 11 10.96 3.69 -1.89
N GLY A 12 10.48 2.95 -2.90
CA GLY A 12 9.87 3.48 -4.12
C GLY A 12 8.46 4.03 -3.91
N LEU A 13 7.92 3.90 -2.69
CA LEU A 13 6.56 4.31 -2.36
C LEU A 13 6.51 5.24 -1.14
N ILE A 14 5.80 6.36 -1.30
CA ILE A 14 5.50 7.34 -0.27
C ILE A 14 4.02 7.69 -0.30
N ALA A 15 3.40 7.81 0.87
CA ALA A 15 2.03 8.29 1.02
C ALA A 15 2.02 9.58 1.83
N TYR A 16 1.40 10.61 1.26
CA TYR A 16 1.16 11.89 1.93
C TYR A 16 -0.35 12.07 2.13
N LEU A 17 -0.75 12.23 3.39
CA LEU A 17 -2.11 12.62 3.77
C LEU A 17 -2.05 14.05 4.31
N ARG A 18 -2.90 14.92 3.79
CA ARG A 18 -3.03 16.31 4.26
C ARG A 18 -3.58 16.31 5.69
N SER A 19 -3.08 17.20 6.54
CA SER A 19 -3.31 17.16 8.00
C SER A 19 -4.76 17.39 8.43
N ASP A 20 -5.58 17.98 7.57
CA ASP A 20 -7.02 18.22 7.76
C ASP A 20 -7.88 17.03 7.35
N ILE A 21 -7.32 16.02 6.67
CA ILE A 21 -8.04 14.81 6.27
C ILE A 21 -7.78 13.73 7.34
N ALA A 22 -8.85 13.23 7.94
CA ALA A 22 -8.77 12.12 8.88
C ALA A 22 -8.41 10.82 8.14
N GLY A 23 -7.41 10.10 8.63
CA GLY A 23 -7.01 8.83 8.06
C GLY A 23 -5.84 8.19 8.78
N GLU A 24 -5.62 6.91 8.51
CA GLU A 24 -4.56 6.11 9.13
C GLU A 24 -3.97 5.08 8.17
N ARG A 25 -2.68 4.78 8.35
CA ARG A 25 -2.02 3.66 7.66
C ARG A 25 -2.53 2.33 8.22
N LYS A 26 -2.65 1.31 7.37
CA LYS A 26 -3.05 -0.06 7.75
C LYS A 26 -1.92 -1.06 7.45
N PRO A 27 -0.85 -1.12 8.27
CA PRO A 27 0.30 -1.98 8.02
C PRO A 27 -0.04 -3.47 7.89
N GLN A 28 -1.09 -3.92 8.57
CA GLN A 28 -1.56 -5.30 8.53
C GLN A 28 -2.15 -5.75 7.18
N LEU A 29 -2.40 -4.81 6.27
CA LEU A 29 -2.87 -5.10 4.91
C LEU A 29 -1.73 -5.04 3.89
N GLU A 30 -0.56 -4.54 4.27
CA GLU A 30 0.58 -4.38 3.38
C GLU A 30 1.15 -5.74 2.95
N PHE A 31 1.67 -5.76 1.73
CA PHE A 31 2.15 -6.95 1.05
C PHE A 31 3.60 -7.23 1.46
N ASP A 32 3.93 -8.50 1.69
CA ASP A 32 5.28 -8.90 2.14
C ASP A 32 6.33 -8.81 1.03
N GLU A 33 5.98 -9.17 -0.21
CA GLU A 33 6.92 -9.27 -1.34
C GLU A 33 6.85 -8.09 -2.30
N ILE A 34 5.83 -7.24 -2.17
CA ILE A 34 5.60 -6.07 -3.01
C ILE A 34 5.55 -4.85 -2.11
N GLU A 35 6.33 -3.82 -2.43
CA GLU A 35 6.23 -2.54 -1.73
C GLU A 35 4.80 -2.00 -1.84
N SER A 36 4.16 -1.78 -0.70
CA SER A 36 2.80 -1.30 -0.63
C SER A 36 2.55 -0.45 0.61
N ILE A 37 1.61 0.49 0.49
CA ILE A 37 1.08 1.27 1.61
C ILE A 37 -0.43 1.28 1.48
N PHE A 38 -1.10 0.83 2.53
CA PHE A 38 -2.54 0.98 2.67
C PHE A 38 -2.84 2.17 3.58
N VAL A 39 -3.64 3.11 3.09
CA VAL A 39 -4.14 4.24 3.88
C VAL A 39 -5.66 4.23 3.85
N GLU A 40 -6.26 4.15 5.02
CA GLU A 40 -7.68 4.42 5.19
C GLU A 40 -7.87 5.92 5.36
N VAL A 41 -8.77 6.52 4.58
CA VAL A 41 -9.10 7.95 4.65
C VAL A 41 -10.61 8.11 4.79
N ASN A 42 -11.02 9.08 5.59
CA ASN A 42 -12.42 9.39 5.82
C ASN A 42 -12.75 10.69 5.09
N PHE A 43 -13.64 10.61 4.11
CA PHE A 43 -14.22 11.76 3.42
C PHE A 43 -15.71 11.79 3.74
N ASP A 44 -16.13 12.80 4.50
CA ASP A 44 -17.50 12.93 5.00
C ASP A 44 -17.99 11.65 5.70
N GLU A 45 -19.06 11.04 5.20
CA GLU A 45 -19.65 9.80 5.74
C GLU A 45 -19.05 8.52 5.12
N CYS A 46 -18.07 8.65 4.23
CA CYS A 46 -17.48 7.55 3.49
C CYS A 46 -16.03 7.25 3.94
N ARG A 47 -15.77 5.98 4.22
CA ARG A 47 -14.40 5.47 4.46
C ARG A 47 -13.86 4.86 3.17
N TRP A 48 -12.68 5.29 2.77
CA TRP A 48 -11.98 4.80 1.59
C TRP A 48 -10.70 4.10 2.01
N LEU A 49 -10.40 2.97 1.39
CA LEU A 49 -9.10 2.32 1.52
C LEU A 49 -8.31 2.56 0.24
N ILE A 50 -7.18 3.26 0.35
CA ILE A 50 -6.29 3.59 -0.76
C ILE A 50 -5.08 2.66 -0.70
N LEU A 51 -4.82 1.96 -1.80
CA LEU A 51 -3.62 1.15 -2.00
C LEU A 51 -2.63 1.88 -2.90
N GLY A 52 -1.46 2.21 -2.38
CA GLY A 52 -0.28 2.49 -3.18
C GLY A 52 0.57 1.23 -3.32
N THR A 53 1.00 0.90 -4.53
CA THR A 53 1.91 -0.23 -4.77
C THR A 53 3.03 0.17 -5.72
N TYR A 54 4.21 -0.39 -5.52
CA TYR A 54 5.36 -0.23 -6.40
C TYR A 54 5.88 -1.58 -6.84
N LYS A 55 6.08 -1.75 -8.16
CA LYS A 55 6.75 -2.91 -8.73
C LYS A 55 8.25 -2.65 -8.82
N PRO A 56 9.09 -3.36 -8.06
CA PRO A 56 10.54 -3.20 -8.16
C PRO A 56 11.05 -3.49 -9.59
N PRO A 57 12.09 -2.79 -10.07
CA PRO A 57 12.65 -3.04 -11.40
C PRO A 57 13.27 -4.43 -11.53
N SER A 58 13.68 -5.03 -10.41
CA SER A 58 14.20 -6.40 -10.32
C SER A 58 13.11 -7.49 -10.40
N MET A 59 11.82 -7.11 -10.30
CA MET A 59 10.70 -8.04 -10.34
C MET A 59 10.08 -8.14 -11.74
N SER A 60 9.89 -9.38 -12.22
CA SER A 60 9.19 -9.64 -13.48
C SER A 60 7.70 -9.26 -13.38
N ASN A 61 7.10 -8.89 -14.51
CA ASN A 61 5.67 -8.52 -14.55
C ASN A 61 4.77 -9.68 -14.12
N GLN A 62 5.11 -10.91 -14.52
CA GLN A 62 4.37 -12.10 -14.13
C GLN A 62 4.40 -12.31 -12.61
N LYS A 63 5.59 -12.27 -12.00
CA LYS A 63 5.72 -12.45 -10.54
C LYS A 63 4.97 -11.34 -9.78
N PHE A 64 5.05 -10.11 -10.25
CA PHE A 64 4.32 -9.00 -9.66
C PHE A 64 2.81 -9.23 -9.72
N GLN A 65 2.28 -9.61 -10.88
CA GLN A 65 0.85 -9.84 -11.05
C GLN A 65 0.34 -10.98 -10.17
N GLU A 66 1.04 -12.13 -10.17
CA GLU A 66 0.68 -13.28 -9.33
C GLU A 66 0.63 -12.91 -7.84
N LYS A 67 1.61 -12.13 -7.36
CA LYS A 67 1.69 -11.70 -5.95
C LYS A 67 0.67 -10.62 -5.62
N PHE A 68 0.43 -9.70 -6.54
CA PHE A 68 -0.55 -8.64 -6.40
C PHE A 68 -1.96 -9.23 -6.29
N ASP A 69 -2.33 -10.12 -7.22
CA ASP A 69 -3.65 -10.77 -7.24
C ASP A 69 -3.87 -11.61 -5.97
N TYR A 70 -2.90 -12.45 -5.60
CA TYR A 70 -2.97 -13.27 -4.38
C TYR A 70 -3.18 -12.44 -3.11
N THR A 71 -2.50 -11.29 -3.00
CA THR A 71 -2.55 -10.49 -1.78
C THR A 71 -3.79 -9.59 -1.74
N LEU A 72 -4.26 -9.10 -2.88
CA LEU A 72 -5.56 -8.44 -3.00
C LEU A 72 -6.70 -9.36 -2.62
N GLU A 73 -6.70 -10.60 -3.11
CA GLU A 73 -7.74 -11.58 -2.75
C GLU A 73 -7.79 -11.77 -1.23
N LYS A 74 -6.63 -11.94 -0.58
CA LYS A 74 -6.56 -12.04 0.89
C LYS A 74 -7.05 -10.78 1.64
N ALA A 75 -6.81 -9.59 1.09
CA ALA A 75 -7.19 -8.34 1.73
C ALA A 75 -8.72 -8.11 1.68
N PHE A 76 -9.40 -8.58 0.63
CA PHE A 76 -10.82 -8.29 0.38
C PHE A 76 -11.77 -9.49 0.54
N TYR A 77 -11.28 -10.73 0.56
CA TYR A 77 -12.11 -11.94 0.74
C TYR A 77 -11.97 -12.59 2.13
N LYS A 78 -11.84 -11.78 3.19
CA LYS A 78 -12.07 -12.26 4.56
C LYS A 78 -13.56 -12.31 4.91
#